data_AF-A0A1G3E935-F1
#
_entry.id   AF-A0A1G3E935-F1
#
_cell.length_a   1.000
_cell.length_b   1.000
_cell.length_c   1.000
_cell.angle_alpha   90.00
_cell.angle_beta   90.00
_cell.angle_gamma   90.00
#
_symmetry.space_group_name_H-M   'P 1'
#
loop_
_entity.id
_entity.type
_entity.pdbx_description
1 polymer ?
#
loop_
_entity_poly.entity_id
_entity_poly.type
_entity_poly.pdbx_seq_one_letter_code
_entity_poly.pdbx_strand_id
1 'polypeptide(L)'
;MSSYNTTELGILLVCVTNLVLAILLGIMFYRSYLRSPDSAGTGHRAWLSRTKKSSASASDTGDDSLLLSDMLSELSAISIDPLDQALSSSLQLVADINGLDQQQYPQWKHEHQSEITALLAQRAELEAQLEEFKTKLNRSHKLVTTLHGQNRQMTAKVGKVSSLQARQQQLNDELSQLRQQNEQASKELRNSKRTLQDANLQMQEQRQQHEAEHASQMRLQQHLRETTEQLQQQLEGERAVLSRTLVEKDFIETAFIDTDALTDELRQLKLDYHALQQAYQQLQAAPSNS
;
A
#
# COMPACT_ATOMS: atom_id res chain seq x y z
N MET A 1 43.38 -13.25 -19.77
CA MET A 1 42.46 -13.06 -18.63
C MET A 1 41.95 -11.64 -18.70
N SER A 2 40.76 -11.42 -19.28
CA SER A 2 40.19 -10.08 -19.42
C SER A 2 39.40 -9.76 -18.16
N SER A 3 39.89 -8.81 -17.37
CA SER A 3 39.23 -8.26 -16.19
C SER A 3 38.08 -7.37 -16.66
N TYR A 4 36.90 -7.96 -16.91
CA TYR A 4 35.70 -7.18 -17.13
C TYR A 4 35.38 -6.39 -15.87
N ASN A 5 35.29 -5.06 -16.00
CA ASN A 5 34.95 -4.18 -14.90
C ASN A 5 33.59 -4.59 -14.33
N THR A 6 33.51 -4.75 -13.01
CA THR A 6 32.31 -5.20 -12.29
C THR A 6 31.08 -4.34 -12.58
N THR A 7 31.29 -3.09 -12.97
CA THR A 7 30.26 -2.13 -13.40
C THR A 7 29.67 -2.48 -14.78
N GLU A 8 30.48 -2.89 -15.75
CA GLU A 8 30.01 -3.32 -17.08
C GLU A 8 29.21 -4.62 -16.98
N LEU A 9 29.63 -5.53 -16.09
CA LEU A 9 28.94 -6.78 -15.82
C LEU A 9 27.58 -6.52 -15.12
N GLY A 10 27.52 -5.52 -14.24
CA GLY A 10 26.28 -5.06 -13.61
C GLY A 10 25.29 -4.45 -14.62
N ILE A 11 25.77 -3.61 -15.53
CA ILE A 11 24.94 -3.00 -16.58
C ILE A 11 24.43 -4.08 -17.54
N LEU A 12 25.28 -5.03 -17.93
CA LEU A 12 24.89 -6.13 -18.81
C LEU A 12 23.85 -7.05 -18.14
N LEU A 13 23.97 -7.31 -16.84
CA LEU A 13 22.96 -8.06 -16.07
C LEU A 13 21.60 -7.34 -16.05
N VAL A 14 21.59 -6.03 -15.84
CA VAL A 14 20.35 -5.23 -15.84
C VAL A 14 19.73 -5.20 -17.25
N CYS A 15 20.53 -5.07 -18.30
CA CYS A 15 20.04 -5.13 -19.67
C CYS A 15 19.45 -6.51 -20.02
N VAL A 16 20.11 -7.59 -19.62
CA VAL A 16 19.62 -8.97 -19.85
C VAL A 16 18.34 -9.24 -19.06
N THR A 17 18.26 -8.80 -17.80
CA THR A 17 17.05 -8.99 -16.97
C THR A 17 15.87 -8.17 -17.50
N ASN A 18 16.09 -6.92 -17.93
CA ASN A 18 15.03 -6.13 -18.58
C ASN A 18 14.59 -6.72 -19.92
N LEU A 19 15.52 -7.28 -20.71
CA LEU A 19 15.17 -7.91 -21.99
C LEU A 19 14.34 -9.19 -21.78
N VAL A 20 14.67 -10.00 -20.77
CA VAL A 20 13.85 -11.16 -20.37
C VAL A 20 12.48 -10.71 -19.88
N LEU A 21 12.39 -9.63 -19.10
CA LEU A 21 11.12 -9.09 -18.62
C LEU A 21 10.24 -8.60 -19.78
N ALA A 22 10.83 -7.92 -20.77
CA ALA A 22 10.13 -7.47 -21.97
C ALA A 22 9.63 -8.63 -22.83
N ILE A 23 10.41 -9.72 -22.94
CA ILE A 23 9.98 -10.94 -23.65
C ILE A 23 8.83 -11.63 -22.89
N LEU A 24 8.90 -11.73 -21.56
CA LEU A 24 7.83 -12.30 -20.74
C LEU A 24 6.54 -11.48 -20.83
N LEU A 25 6.65 -10.15 -20.80
CA LEU A 25 5.52 -9.24 -21.02
C LEU A 25 4.96 -9.38 -22.43
N GLY A 26 5.81 -9.48 -23.46
CA GLY A 26 5.41 -9.75 -24.84
C GLY A 26 4.66 -11.07 -25.00
N ILE A 27 5.12 -12.15 -24.35
CA ILE A 27 4.45 -13.46 -24.36
C ILE A 27 3.11 -13.41 -23.60
N MET A 28 3.06 -12.72 -22.46
CA MET A 28 1.82 -12.46 -21.73
C MET A 28 0.81 -11.67 -22.58
N PHE A 29 1.28 -10.62 -23.26
CA PHE A 29 0.44 -9.78 -24.10
C PHE A 29 -0.03 -10.53 -25.35
N TYR A 30 0.85 -11.31 -25.98
CA TYR A 30 0.51 -12.20 -27.10
C TYR A 30 -0.52 -13.26 -26.69
N ARG A 31 -0.35 -13.88 -25.51
CA ARG A 31 -1.35 -14.81 -24.94
C ARG A 31 -2.66 -14.16 -24.56
N SER A 32 -2.64 -12.89 -24.16
CA SER A 32 -3.85 -12.12 -23.83
C SER A 32 -4.61 -11.72 -25.09
N TYR A 33 -3.89 -11.22 -26.10
CA TYR A 33 -4.47 -10.61 -27.29
C TYR A 33 -4.98 -11.63 -28.31
N LEU A 34 -4.29 -12.76 -28.49
CA LEU A 34 -4.77 -13.86 -29.35
C LEU A 34 -5.78 -14.77 -28.68
N ARG A 35 -6.11 -14.53 -27.40
CA ARG A 35 -6.99 -15.40 -26.62
C ARG A 35 -8.13 -14.62 -25.96
N SER A 36 -8.90 -13.87 -26.75
CA SER A 36 -10.38 -13.79 -26.63
C SER A 36 -10.97 -12.83 -27.67
N PRO A 37 -12.14 -13.14 -28.27
CA PRO A 37 -13.32 -13.59 -27.53
C PRO A 37 -13.95 -14.85 -28.13
N ASP A 38 -13.58 -16.01 -27.60
CA ASP A 38 -14.46 -17.19 -27.54
C ASP A 38 -14.22 -18.04 -26.29
N SER A 39 -13.49 -17.51 -25.30
CA SER A 39 -13.18 -18.23 -24.07
C SER A 39 -13.38 -17.37 -22.81
N ALA A 40 -14.58 -16.81 -22.65
CA ALA A 40 -15.07 -16.38 -21.33
C ALA A 40 -15.37 -17.57 -20.37
N GLY A 41 -14.93 -18.81 -20.70
CA GLY A 41 -15.30 -20.02 -19.96
C GLY A 41 -14.19 -20.98 -19.55
N THR A 42 -12.90 -20.70 -19.80
CA THR A 42 -11.84 -21.72 -19.61
C THR A 42 -10.55 -21.24 -18.93
N GLY A 43 -10.61 -20.20 -18.11
CA GLY A 43 -9.51 -19.82 -17.20
C GLY A 43 -9.54 -20.57 -15.85
N HIS A 44 -10.73 -20.84 -15.33
CA HIS A 44 -10.92 -21.59 -14.08
C HIS A 44 -10.92 -23.12 -14.25
N ARG A 45 -10.74 -23.63 -15.48
CA ARG A 45 -10.90 -25.07 -15.80
C ARG A 45 -9.60 -25.86 -15.90
N ALA A 46 -8.42 -25.23 -15.94
CA ALA A 46 -7.14 -25.93 -16.06
C ALA A 46 -6.72 -26.64 -14.74
N TRP A 47 -7.21 -26.20 -13.59
CA TRP A 47 -7.06 -26.92 -12.31
C TRP A 47 -8.20 -27.93 -12.05
N LEU A 48 -9.29 -27.84 -12.82
CA LEU A 48 -10.42 -28.78 -12.78
C LEU A 48 -10.31 -29.90 -13.83
N SER A 49 -9.39 -29.82 -14.79
CA SER A 49 -9.16 -30.89 -15.77
C SER A 49 -8.34 -32.06 -15.22
N ARG A 50 -7.70 -31.92 -14.05
CA ARG A 50 -7.11 -33.06 -13.31
C ARG A 50 -8.12 -33.75 -12.39
N THR A 51 -9.32 -33.19 -12.21
CA THR A 51 -10.42 -33.82 -11.44
C THR A 51 -11.58 -34.32 -12.33
N LYS A 52 -11.41 -34.29 -13.66
CA LYS A 52 -12.36 -34.86 -14.63
C LYS A 52 -12.22 -36.39 -14.79
N LYS A 53 -12.07 -37.10 -13.67
CA LYS A 53 -12.29 -38.56 -13.58
C LYS A 53 -13.34 -38.92 -12.51
N SER A 54 -14.19 -37.97 -12.12
CA SER A 54 -15.30 -38.25 -11.18
C SER A 54 -16.62 -37.54 -11.47
N SER A 55 -16.78 -36.86 -12.61
CA SER A 55 -18.05 -36.19 -12.95
C SER A 55 -19.08 -37.10 -13.63
N ALA A 56 -19.14 -38.37 -13.21
CA ALA A 56 -20.16 -39.32 -13.70
C ALA A 56 -21.44 -39.34 -12.83
N SER A 57 -21.47 -38.72 -11.64
CA SER A 57 -22.53 -39.03 -10.65
C SER A 57 -23.63 -37.98 -10.48
N ALA A 58 -23.81 -37.02 -11.38
CA ALA A 58 -24.88 -36.02 -11.26
C ALA A 58 -26.17 -36.40 -12.03
N SER A 59 -26.05 -37.22 -13.08
CA SER A 59 -27.20 -37.82 -13.77
C SER A 59 -27.65 -39.14 -13.12
N ASP A 60 -26.72 -39.89 -12.52
CA ASP A 60 -26.97 -41.21 -11.90
C ASP A 60 -27.86 -41.13 -10.64
N THR A 61 -27.87 -40.01 -9.93
CA THR A 61 -28.66 -39.84 -8.70
C THR A 61 -30.17 -39.75 -8.92
N GLY A 62 -30.60 -39.26 -10.10
CA GLY A 62 -32.01 -39.26 -10.48
C GLY A 62 -32.49 -40.67 -10.76
N ASP A 63 -31.69 -41.42 -11.52
CA ASP A 63 -31.97 -42.78 -11.94
C ASP A 63 -32.00 -43.75 -10.75
N ASP A 64 -31.07 -43.63 -9.79
CA ASP A 64 -31.04 -44.47 -8.59
C ASP A 64 -32.25 -44.24 -7.65
N SER A 65 -32.74 -42.99 -7.57
CA SER A 65 -33.91 -42.65 -6.75
C SER A 65 -35.23 -43.14 -7.36
N LEU A 66 -35.33 -43.08 -8.70
CA LEU A 66 -36.44 -43.64 -9.46
C LEU A 66 -36.45 -45.16 -9.35
N LEU A 67 -35.28 -45.79 -9.44
CA LEU A 67 -35.12 -47.24 -9.33
C LEU A 67 -35.48 -47.75 -7.92
N LEU A 68 -35.15 -47.00 -6.87
CA LEU A 68 -35.61 -47.29 -5.50
C LEU A 68 -37.13 -47.19 -5.35
N SER A 69 -37.75 -46.16 -5.93
CA SER A 69 -39.20 -46.00 -5.87
C SER A 69 -39.95 -47.09 -6.65
N ASP A 70 -39.41 -47.49 -7.80
CA ASP A 70 -39.95 -48.56 -8.63
C ASP A 70 -39.82 -49.91 -7.93
N MET A 71 -38.63 -50.23 -7.40
CA MET A 71 -38.41 -51.44 -6.61
C MET A 71 -39.28 -51.52 -5.34
N LEU A 72 -39.50 -50.39 -4.65
CA LEU A 72 -40.38 -50.34 -3.48
C LEU A 72 -41.86 -50.53 -3.85
N SER A 73 -42.29 -49.98 -4.98
CA SER A 73 -43.66 -50.17 -5.48
C SER A 73 -43.91 -51.62 -5.91
N GLU A 74 -42.93 -52.26 -6.53
CA GLU A 74 -42.98 -53.65 -6.96
C GLU A 74 -42.94 -54.62 -5.75
N LEU A 75 -42.16 -54.29 -4.71
CA LEU A 75 -42.18 -55.02 -3.43
C LEU A 75 -43.53 -54.94 -2.71
N SER A 76 -44.24 -53.82 -2.84
CA SER A 76 -45.57 -53.65 -2.23
C SER A 76 -46.69 -54.39 -2.97
N ALA A 77 -46.46 -54.81 -4.22
CA ALA A 77 -47.43 -55.51 -5.06
C ALA A 77 -47.40 -57.04 -4.92
N ILE A 78 -46.53 -57.59 -4.07
CA ILE A 78 -46.34 -59.04 -3.92
C ILE A 78 -47.42 -59.61 -3.00
N SER A 79 -48.20 -60.58 -3.51
CA SER A 79 -49.18 -61.34 -2.75
C SER A 79 -48.57 -62.63 -2.19
N ILE A 80 -48.90 -62.95 -0.93
CA ILE A 80 -48.51 -64.20 -0.24
C ILE A 80 -49.51 -65.34 -0.56
N ASP A 81 -50.65 -64.99 -1.13
CA ASP A 81 -51.75 -65.88 -1.52
C ASP A 81 -51.33 -67.14 -2.29
N PRO A 82 -50.41 -67.10 -3.30
CA PRO A 82 -50.01 -68.32 -4.00
C PRO A 82 -49.22 -69.30 -3.11
N LEU A 83 -48.50 -68.81 -2.10
CA LEU A 83 -47.77 -69.66 -1.15
C LEU A 83 -48.73 -70.40 -0.23
N ASP A 84 -49.77 -69.70 0.26
CA ASP A 84 -50.77 -70.27 1.15
C ASP A 84 -51.63 -71.33 0.44
N GLN A 85 -51.92 -71.09 -0.84
CA GLN A 85 -52.59 -72.07 -1.72
C GLN A 85 -51.71 -73.30 -2.00
N ALA A 86 -50.39 -73.14 -2.15
CA ALA A 86 -49.44 -74.24 -2.32
C ALA A 86 -49.34 -75.10 -1.04
N LEU A 87 -49.30 -74.45 0.12
CA LEU A 87 -49.17 -75.11 1.40
C LEU A 87 -50.43 -75.89 1.76
N SER A 88 -51.60 -75.29 1.57
CA SER A 88 -52.89 -75.98 1.79
C SER A 88 -53.08 -77.19 0.88
N SER A 89 -52.77 -77.09 -0.42
CA SER A 89 -52.85 -78.23 -1.35
C SER A 89 -51.81 -79.32 -1.04
N SER A 90 -50.60 -78.94 -0.61
CA SER A 90 -49.60 -79.92 -0.15
C SER A 90 -50.01 -80.62 1.14
N LEU A 91 -50.63 -79.90 2.09
CA LEU A 91 -51.12 -80.45 3.35
C LEU A 91 -52.28 -81.42 3.13
N GLN A 92 -53.18 -81.09 2.20
CA GLN A 92 -54.27 -81.97 1.80
C GLN A 92 -53.73 -83.27 1.18
N LEU A 93 -52.77 -83.16 0.28
CA LEU A 93 -52.13 -84.31 -0.36
C LEU A 93 -51.37 -85.20 0.64
N VAL A 94 -50.72 -84.61 1.64
CA VAL A 94 -50.07 -85.35 2.74
C VAL A 94 -51.08 -86.00 3.67
N ALA A 95 -52.20 -85.34 3.96
CA ALA A 95 -53.29 -85.92 4.75
C ALA A 95 -53.91 -87.13 4.04
N ASP A 96 -54.09 -87.04 2.72
CA ASP A 96 -54.65 -88.12 1.89
C ASP A 96 -53.71 -89.35 1.83
N ILE A 97 -52.38 -89.16 1.90
CA ILE A 97 -51.40 -90.27 1.97
C ILE A 97 -51.42 -90.97 3.33
N ASN A 98 -51.71 -90.24 4.41
CA ASN A 98 -51.54 -90.68 5.79
C ASN A 98 -52.67 -91.64 6.23
N GLY A 99 -52.73 -92.80 5.58
CA GLY A 99 -53.80 -93.81 5.73
C GLY A 99 -53.82 -94.88 4.63
N LEU A 100 -52.98 -94.77 3.60
CA LEU A 100 -52.92 -95.75 2.50
C LEU A 100 -52.00 -96.94 2.81
N ASP A 101 -52.47 -98.14 2.45
CA ASP A 101 -51.66 -99.36 2.41
C ASP A 101 -50.67 -99.35 1.23
N GLN A 102 -49.54 -100.03 1.38
CA GLN A 102 -48.43 -100.05 0.41
C GLN A 102 -48.82 -100.57 -0.98
N GLN A 103 -49.92 -101.33 -1.09
CA GLN A 103 -50.46 -101.85 -2.35
C GLN A 103 -51.32 -100.83 -3.12
N GLN A 104 -51.92 -99.84 -2.44
CA GLN A 104 -52.79 -98.82 -3.03
C GLN A 104 -52.01 -97.56 -3.45
N TYR A 105 -50.79 -97.40 -2.92
CA TYR A 105 -49.89 -96.28 -3.21
C TYR A 105 -49.62 -96.04 -4.72
N PRO A 106 -49.39 -97.06 -5.58
CA PRO A 106 -49.13 -96.82 -7.00
C PRO A 106 -50.32 -96.20 -7.75
N GLN A 107 -51.55 -96.58 -7.37
CA GLN A 107 -52.76 -96.05 -7.99
C GLN A 107 -53.04 -94.63 -7.51
N TRP A 108 -52.95 -94.38 -6.21
CA TRP A 108 -53.05 -93.04 -5.63
C TRP A 108 -52.02 -92.08 -6.22
N LYS A 109 -50.76 -92.53 -6.37
CA LYS A 109 -49.71 -91.74 -7.00
C LYS A 109 -50.05 -91.38 -8.44
N HIS A 110 -50.70 -92.28 -9.20
CA HIS A 110 -51.12 -92.01 -10.57
C HIS A 110 -52.24 -90.96 -10.63
N GLU A 111 -53.21 -91.06 -9.72
CA GLU A 111 -54.35 -90.13 -9.60
C GLU A 111 -53.90 -88.72 -9.21
N HIS A 112 -53.02 -88.60 -8.21
CA HIS A 112 -52.49 -87.31 -7.74
C HIS A 112 -51.21 -86.86 -8.46
N GLN A 113 -50.77 -87.56 -9.52
CA GLN A 113 -49.54 -87.23 -10.24
C GLN A 113 -49.55 -85.80 -10.79
N SER A 114 -50.71 -85.33 -11.26
CA SER A 114 -50.90 -83.99 -11.81
C SER A 114 -50.75 -82.90 -10.74
N GLU A 115 -51.35 -83.09 -9.57
CA GLU A 115 -51.24 -82.22 -8.41
C GLU A 115 -49.80 -82.17 -7.87
N ILE A 116 -49.12 -83.32 -7.78
CA ILE A 116 -47.71 -83.40 -7.42
C ILE A 116 -46.84 -82.62 -8.42
N THR A 117 -47.09 -82.76 -9.73
CA THR A 117 -46.34 -81.99 -10.74
C THR A 117 -46.64 -80.50 -10.68
N ALA A 118 -47.87 -80.10 -10.38
CA ALA A 118 -48.25 -78.70 -10.20
C ALA A 118 -47.57 -78.09 -8.97
N LEU A 119 -47.56 -78.80 -7.84
CA LEU A 119 -46.85 -78.38 -6.63
C LEU A 119 -45.34 -78.28 -6.84
N LEU A 120 -44.73 -79.20 -7.61
CA LEU A 120 -43.31 -79.13 -7.96
C LEU A 120 -43.01 -77.94 -8.88
N ALA A 121 -43.87 -77.64 -9.85
CA ALA A 121 -43.74 -76.47 -10.70
C ALA A 121 -43.89 -75.17 -9.91
N GLN A 122 -44.87 -75.11 -9.00
CA GLN A 122 -45.11 -73.98 -8.13
C GLN A 122 -43.94 -73.75 -7.15
N ARG A 123 -43.36 -74.83 -6.61
CA ARG A 123 -42.14 -74.74 -5.82
C ARG A 123 -40.97 -74.16 -6.62
N ALA A 124 -40.76 -74.63 -7.85
CA ALA A 124 -39.69 -74.12 -8.71
C ALA A 124 -39.87 -72.62 -9.03
N GLU A 125 -41.12 -72.19 -9.25
CA GLU A 125 -41.46 -70.78 -9.45
C GLU A 125 -41.21 -69.93 -8.20
N LEU A 126 -41.62 -70.41 -7.01
CA LEU A 126 -41.34 -69.73 -5.75
C LEU A 126 -39.83 -69.64 -5.44
N GLU A 127 -39.06 -70.68 -5.79
CA GLU A 127 -37.60 -70.66 -5.67
C GLU A 127 -36.96 -69.62 -6.59
N ALA A 128 -37.45 -69.49 -7.83
CA ALA A 128 -37.00 -68.46 -8.76
C ALA A 128 -37.32 -67.04 -8.25
N GLN A 129 -38.54 -66.84 -7.74
CA GLN A 129 -38.95 -65.56 -7.14
C GLN A 129 -38.12 -65.22 -5.88
N LEU A 130 -37.80 -66.21 -5.04
CA LEU A 130 -36.94 -65.99 -3.86
C LEU A 130 -35.54 -65.53 -4.27
N GLU A 131 -34.92 -66.18 -5.26
CA GLU A 131 -33.62 -65.74 -5.76
C GLU A 131 -33.70 -64.35 -6.40
N GLU A 132 -34.77 -64.04 -7.13
CA GLU A 132 -35.02 -62.68 -7.63
C GLU A 132 -35.09 -61.66 -6.46
N PHE A 133 -35.85 -61.95 -5.41
CA PHE A 133 -35.93 -61.08 -4.23
C PHE A 133 -34.59 -60.91 -3.53
N LYS A 134 -33.81 -61.97 -3.41
CA LYS A 134 -32.47 -61.92 -2.84
C LYS A 134 -31.54 -61.05 -3.68
N THR A 135 -31.62 -61.10 -5.01
CA THR A 135 -30.84 -60.21 -5.88
C THR A 135 -31.30 -58.75 -5.75
N LYS A 136 -32.62 -58.49 -5.72
CA LYS A 136 -33.21 -57.17 -5.52
C LYS A 136 -32.84 -56.58 -4.16
N LEU A 137 -32.92 -57.36 -3.08
CA LEU A 137 -32.51 -56.95 -1.73
C LEU A 137 -31.02 -56.59 -1.69
N ASN A 138 -30.16 -57.42 -2.30
CA ASN A 138 -28.73 -57.12 -2.39
C ASN A 138 -28.45 -55.83 -3.18
N ARG A 139 -29.20 -55.57 -4.26
CA ARG A 139 -29.10 -54.33 -5.02
C ARG A 139 -29.53 -53.12 -4.18
N SER A 140 -30.67 -53.22 -3.50
CA SER A 140 -31.17 -52.17 -2.61
C SER A 140 -30.17 -51.85 -1.48
N HIS A 141 -29.60 -52.88 -0.84
CA HIS A 141 -28.58 -52.69 0.19
C HIS A 141 -27.32 -51.97 -0.34
N LYS A 142 -26.87 -52.30 -1.56
CA LYS A 142 -25.76 -51.59 -2.22
C LYS A 142 -26.11 -50.13 -2.51
N LEU A 143 -27.33 -49.85 -2.97
CA LEU A 143 -27.81 -48.48 -3.20
C LEU A 143 -27.84 -47.69 -1.90
N VAL A 144 -28.43 -48.23 -0.82
CA VAL A 144 -28.47 -47.60 0.50
C VAL A 144 -27.06 -47.29 1.03
N THR A 145 -26.13 -48.23 0.89
CA THR A 145 -24.73 -48.02 1.31
C THR A 145 -24.07 -46.90 0.50
N THR A 146 -24.32 -46.85 -0.80
CA THR A 146 -23.81 -45.82 -1.70
C THR A 146 -24.39 -44.44 -1.35
N LEU A 147 -25.70 -44.36 -1.13
CA LEU A 147 -26.39 -43.13 -0.71
C LEU A 147 -25.87 -42.61 0.63
N HIS A 148 -25.63 -43.48 1.61
CA HIS A 148 -24.99 -43.09 2.87
C HIS A 148 -23.56 -42.55 2.65
N GLY A 149 -22.78 -43.18 1.77
CA GLY A 149 -21.46 -42.69 1.37
C GLY A 149 -21.53 -41.29 0.75
N GLN A 150 -22.46 -41.08 -0.18
CA GLN A 150 -22.69 -39.79 -0.84
C GLN A 150 -23.17 -38.72 0.16
N ASN A 151 -24.07 -39.06 1.09
CA ASN A 151 -24.54 -38.14 2.11
C ASN A 151 -23.40 -37.67 3.04
N ARG A 152 -22.51 -38.57 3.45
CA ARG A 152 -21.30 -38.20 4.21
C ARG A 152 -20.41 -37.24 3.42
N GLN A 153 -20.21 -37.49 2.11
CA GLN A 153 -19.44 -36.60 1.25
C GLN A 153 -20.12 -35.23 1.07
N MET A 154 -21.44 -35.20 0.95
CA MET A 154 -22.22 -33.96 0.83
C MET A 154 -22.10 -33.13 2.11
N THR A 155 -22.28 -33.74 3.28
CA THR A 155 -22.10 -33.10 4.59
C THR A 155 -20.68 -32.52 4.73
N ALA A 156 -19.65 -33.26 4.32
CA ALA A 156 -18.28 -32.76 4.32
C ALA A 156 -18.08 -31.56 3.37
N LYS A 157 -18.72 -31.55 2.20
CA LYS A 157 -18.69 -30.40 1.28
C LYS A 157 -19.41 -29.19 1.87
N VAL A 158 -20.56 -29.37 2.52
CA VAL A 158 -21.28 -28.28 3.21
C VAL A 158 -20.40 -27.66 4.30
N GLY A 159 -19.70 -28.47 5.10
CA GLY A 159 -18.74 -27.96 6.08
C GLY A 159 -17.61 -27.13 5.45
N LYS A 160 -17.10 -27.54 4.29
CA LYS A 160 -16.10 -26.76 3.54
C LYS A 160 -16.66 -25.45 2.97
N VAL A 161 -17.90 -25.43 2.52
CA VAL A 161 -18.55 -24.20 2.04
C VAL A 161 -18.73 -23.22 3.19
N SER A 162 -19.18 -23.70 4.34
CA SER A 162 -19.33 -22.88 5.55
C SER A 162 -18.00 -22.27 6.00
N SER A 163 -16.90 -23.04 5.98
CA SER A 163 -15.58 -22.51 6.34
C SER A 163 -15.03 -21.51 5.32
N LEU A 164 -15.27 -21.73 4.02
CA LEU A 164 -14.91 -20.78 2.98
C LEU A 164 -15.71 -19.48 3.10
N GLN A 165 -17.00 -19.56 3.43
CA GLN A 165 -17.85 -18.38 3.67
C GLN A 165 -17.36 -17.59 4.88
N ALA A 166 -17.01 -18.26 5.99
CA ALA A 166 -16.42 -17.60 7.16
C ALA A 166 -15.10 -16.90 6.81
N ARG A 167 -14.23 -17.55 6.01
CA ARG A 167 -12.98 -16.96 5.54
C ARG A 167 -13.21 -15.77 4.60
N GLN A 168 -14.21 -15.84 3.73
CA GLN A 168 -14.58 -14.72 2.86
C GLN A 168 -15.04 -13.51 3.67
N GLN A 169 -15.83 -13.73 4.74
CA GLN A 169 -16.28 -12.67 5.62
C GLN A 169 -15.09 -12.03 6.36
N GLN A 170 -14.18 -12.84 6.90
CA GLN A 170 -12.96 -12.34 7.53
C GLN A 170 -12.12 -11.49 6.57
N LEU A 171 -11.92 -11.94 5.32
CA LEU A 171 -11.16 -11.18 4.32
C LEU A 171 -11.86 -9.86 3.94
N ASN A 172 -13.21 -9.85 3.89
CA ASN A 172 -13.95 -8.62 3.66
C ASN A 172 -13.79 -7.63 4.81
N ASP A 173 -13.79 -8.12 6.05
CA ASP A 173 -13.56 -7.29 7.24
C ASP A 173 -12.12 -6.72 7.22
N GLU A 174 -11.11 -7.54 6.91
CA GLU A 174 -9.71 -7.10 6.75
C GLU A 174 -9.57 -6.04 5.63
N LEU A 175 -10.23 -6.24 4.48
CA LEU A 175 -10.25 -5.24 3.41
C LEU A 175 -10.92 -3.93 3.83
N SER A 176 -11.99 -3.99 4.62
CA SER A 176 -12.65 -2.80 5.14
C SER A 176 -11.74 -2.02 6.09
N GLN A 177 -10.99 -2.73 6.96
CA GLN A 177 -10.03 -2.14 7.88
C GLN A 177 -8.86 -1.50 7.11
N LEU A 178 -8.31 -2.18 6.10
CA LEU A 178 -7.25 -1.63 5.26
C LEU A 178 -7.71 -0.38 4.50
N ARG A 179 -8.96 -0.34 4.02
CA ARG A 179 -9.53 0.86 3.40
C ARG A 179 -9.63 2.02 4.38
N GLN A 180 -10.07 1.77 5.62
CA GLN A 180 -10.14 2.79 6.66
C GLN A 180 -8.74 3.32 7.03
N GLN A 181 -7.76 2.43 7.18
CA GLN A 181 -6.37 2.81 7.44
C GLN A 181 -5.78 3.65 6.30
N ASN A 182 -6.05 3.29 5.05
CA ASN A 182 -5.61 4.06 3.89
C ASN A 182 -6.27 5.46 3.86
N GLU A 183 -7.56 5.55 4.16
CA GLU A 183 -8.25 6.83 4.24
C GLU A 183 -7.69 7.72 5.36
N GLN A 184 -7.40 7.14 6.53
CA GLN A 184 -6.75 7.83 7.64
C GLN A 184 -5.35 8.32 7.26
N ALA A 185 -4.51 7.45 6.70
CA ALA A 185 -3.18 7.82 6.22
C ALA A 185 -3.23 8.91 5.13
N SER A 186 -4.22 8.87 4.24
CA SER A 186 -4.44 9.90 3.22
C SER A 186 -4.81 11.25 3.84
N LYS A 187 -5.65 11.25 4.88
CA LYS A 187 -6.00 12.46 5.64
C LYS A 187 -4.78 13.02 6.37
N GLU A 188 -4.00 12.18 7.03
CA GLU A 188 -2.75 12.58 7.70
C GLU A 188 -1.73 13.17 6.72
N LEU A 189 -1.56 12.55 5.55
CA LEU A 189 -0.67 13.07 4.51
C LEU A 189 -1.13 14.45 4.00
N ARG A 190 -2.44 14.65 3.79
CA ARG A 190 -2.99 15.95 3.40
C ARG A 190 -2.77 17.01 4.49
N ASN A 191 -2.96 16.64 5.75
CA ASN A 191 -2.73 17.54 6.88
C ASN A 191 -1.24 17.89 6.99
N SER A 192 -0.34 16.92 6.89
CA SER A 192 1.11 17.14 6.88
C SER A 192 1.55 18.02 5.71
N LYS A 193 0.96 17.83 4.52
CA LYS A 193 1.24 18.70 3.37
C LYS A 193 0.81 20.16 3.63
N ARG A 194 -0.34 20.37 4.27
CA ARG A 194 -0.82 21.71 4.65
C ARG A 194 0.10 22.34 5.69
N THR A 195 0.47 21.62 6.74
CA THR A 195 1.37 22.15 7.77
C THR A 195 2.76 22.49 7.21
N LEU A 196 3.29 21.69 6.28
CA LEU A 196 4.52 22.01 5.57
C LEU A 196 4.39 23.25 4.69
N GLN A 197 3.24 23.43 4.02
CA GLN A 197 2.98 24.62 3.22
C GLN A 197 2.91 25.87 4.09
N ASP A 198 2.20 25.80 5.22
CA ASP A 198 2.07 26.91 6.17
C ASP A 198 3.43 27.26 6.80
N ALA A 199 4.22 26.24 7.19
CA ALA A 199 5.57 26.45 7.71
C ALA A 199 6.52 27.08 6.68
N ASN A 200 6.39 26.71 5.41
CA ASN A 200 7.18 27.30 4.33
C ASN A 200 6.80 28.78 4.08
N LEU A 201 5.50 29.10 4.14
CA LEU A 201 5.03 30.49 4.08
C LEU A 201 5.56 31.31 5.25
N GLN A 202 5.47 30.80 6.48
CA GLN A 202 6.04 31.46 7.67
C GLN A 202 7.55 31.69 7.54
N MET A 203 8.30 30.70 7.03
CA MET A 203 9.73 30.86 6.80
C MET A 203 10.01 31.96 5.77
N GLN A 204 9.22 32.05 4.71
CA GLN A 204 9.35 33.08 3.68
C GLN A 204 9.05 34.47 4.24
N GLU A 205 8.00 34.60 5.06
CA GLU A 205 7.65 35.84 5.75
C GLU A 205 8.77 36.28 6.71
N GLN A 206 9.32 35.35 7.51
CA GLN A 206 10.47 35.64 8.39
C GLN A 206 11.70 36.08 7.62
N ARG A 207 12.00 35.47 6.47
CA ARG A 207 13.11 35.92 5.61
C ARG A 207 12.89 37.34 5.10
N GLN A 208 11.69 37.65 4.62
CA GLN A 208 11.36 39.00 4.16
C GLN A 208 11.46 40.04 5.30
N GLN A 209 11.03 39.68 6.50
CA GLN A 209 11.17 40.54 7.68
C GLN A 209 12.64 40.80 8.00
N HIS A 210 13.48 39.75 8.06
CA HIS A 210 14.91 39.92 8.30
C HIS A 210 15.62 40.72 7.20
N GLU A 211 15.26 40.53 5.93
CA GLU A 211 15.80 41.32 4.83
C GLU A 211 15.41 42.81 4.97
N ALA A 212 14.17 43.10 5.33
CA ALA A 212 13.69 44.46 5.57
C ALA A 212 14.37 45.11 6.78
N GLU A 213 14.52 44.37 7.89
CA GLU A 213 15.24 44.81 9.09
C GLU A 213 16.71 45.09 8.76
N HIS A 214 17.38 44.19 8.05
CA HIS A 214 18.77 44.36 7.64
C HIS A 214 18.94 45.57 6.71
N ALA A 215 18.04 45.76 5.74
CA ALA A 215 18.06 46.94 4.88
C ALA A 215 17.86 48.25 5.68
N SER A 216 17.00 48.23 6.70
CA SER A 216 16.80 49.38 7.59
C SER A 216 18.04 49.69 8.43
N GLN A 217 18.71 48.66 8.96
CA GLN A 217 19.97 48.80 9.70
C GLN A 217 21.09 49.35 8.82
N MET A 218 21.22 48.86 7.58
CA MET A 218 22.20 49.37 6.63
C MET A 218 21.99 50.83 6.29
N ARG A 219 20.73 51.26 6.09
CA ARG A 219 20.39 52.68 5.88
C ARG A 219 20.78 53.54 7.09
N LEU A 220 20.49 53.06 8.29
CA LEU A 220 20.85 53.77 9.53
C LEU A 220 22.38 53.87 9.69
N GLN A 221 23.11 52.78 9.44
CA GLN A 221 24.59 52.78 9.48
C GLN A 221 25.18 53.75 8.45
N GLN A 222 24.61 53.79 7.24
CA GLN A 222 25.06 54.73 6.21
C GLN A 222 24.81 56.17 6.65
N HIS A 223 23.62 56.48 7.17
CA HIS A 223 23.32 57.81 7.71
C HIS A 223 24.27 58.19 8.85
N LEU A 224 24.57 57.27 9.76
CA LEU A 224 25.54 57.52 10.83
C LEU A 224 26.92 57.83 10.27
N ARG A 225 27.41 57.07 9.27
CA ARG A 225 28.69 57.36 8.59
C ARG A 225 28.70 58.74 7.95
N GLU A 226 27.66 59.09 7.20
CA GLU A 226 27.52 60.41 6.56
C GLU A 226 27.55 61.53 7.60
N THR A 227 26.83 61.38 8.72
CA THR A 227 26.87 62.40 9.80
C THR A 227 28.24 62.49 10.47
N THR A 228 28.95 61.37 10.67
CA THR A 228 30.30 61.40 11.26
C THR A 228 31.31 62.06 10.32
N GLU A 229 31.21 61.82 9.01
CA GLU A 229 32.07 62.45 8.00
C GLU A 229 31.80 63.97 7.93
N GLN A 230 30.54 64.39 7.99
CA GLN A 230 30.16 65.80 8.04
C GLN A 230 30.71 66.50 9.30
N LEU A 231 30.55 65.88 10.47
CA LEU A 231 31.09 66.42 11.72
C LEU A 231 32.61 66.51 11.69
N GLN A 232 33.29 65.53 11.10
CA GLN A 232 34.74 65.56 10.96
C GLN A 232 35.20 66.69 10.02
N GLN A 233 34.51 66.89 8.90
CA GLN A 233 34.79 68.01 7.99
C GLN A 233 34.56 69.37 8.65
N GLN A 234 33.50 69.51 9.47
CA GLN A 234 33.26 70.73 10.25
C GLN A 234 34.40 70.99 11.23
N LEU A 235 34.84 69.96 11.96
CA LEU A 235 35.94 70.06 12.91
C LEU A 235 37.27 70.41 12.22
N GLU A 236 37.56 69.82 11.06
CA GLU A 236 38.74 70.18 10.26
C GLU A 236 38.66 71.62 9.73
N GLY A 237 37.47 72.07 9.30
CA GLY A 237 37.21 73.44 8.90
C GLY A 237 37.42 74.43 10.03
N GLU A 238 36.83 74.18 11.20
CA GLU A 238 37.04 74.99 12.41
C GLU A 238 38.49 75.00 12.84
N ARG A 239 39.19 73.86 12.78
CA ARG A 239 40.63 73.78 13.07
C ARG A 239 41.46 74.59 12.10
N ALA A 240 41.12 74.61 10.81
CA ALA A 240 41.79 75.42 9.80
C ALA A 240 41.54 76.93 9.99
N VAL A 241 40.32 77.31 10.40
CA VAL A 241 40.01 78.68 10.79
C VAL A 241 40.81 79.06 12.03
N LEU A 242 40.80 78.23 13.09
CA LEU A 242 41.56 78.47 14.31
C LEU A 242 43.07 78.58 14.03
N SER A 243 43.64 77.67 13.22
CA SER A 243 45.06 77.73 12.86
C SER A 243 45.39 79.00 12.08
N ARG A 244 44.53 79.42 11.15
CA ARG A 244 44.67 80.70 10.45
C ARG A 244 44.60 81.87 11.42
N THR A 245 43.64 81.90 12.33
CA THR A 245 43.51 82.98 13.32
C THR A 245 44.70 83.04 14.28
N LEU A 246 45.31 81.89 14.62
CA LEU A 246 46.54 81.83 15.40
C LEU A 246 47.72 82.43 14.62
N VAL A 247 47.88 82.10 13.34
CA VAL A 247 48.92 82.71 12.49
C VAL A 247 48.69 84.22 12.33
N GLU A 248 47.44 84.64 12.11
CA GLU A 248 47.09 86.06 12.03
C GLU A 248 47.38 86.79 13.36
N LYS A 249 47.08 86.16 14.50
CA LYS A 249 47.46 86.67 15.83
C LYS A 249 48.97 86.80 15.96
N ASP A 250 49.74 85.75 15.66
CA ASP A 250 51.20 85.77 15.79
C ASP A 250 51.85 86.81 14.86
N PHE A 251 51.31 87.00 13.65
CA PHE A 251 51.71 88.06 12.74
C PHE A 251 51.45 89.45 13.33
N ILE A 252 50.25 89.68 13.88
CA ILE A 252 49.90 90.94 14.53
C ILE A 252 50.81 91.20 15.72
N GLU A 253 51.07 90.20 16.57
CA GLU A 253 51.98 90.31 17.72
C GLU A 253 53.40 90.66 17.28
N THR A 254 53.92 90.04 16.22
CA THR A 254 55.25 90.35 15.68
C THR A 254 55.29 91.78 15.12
N ALA A 255 54.27 92.19 14.36
CA ALA A 255 54.17 93.55 13.85
C ALA A 255 54.09 94.59 14.97
N PHE A 256 53.39 94.28 16.07
CA PHE A 256 53.38 95.15 17.26
C PHE A 256 54.78 95.27 17.87
N ILE A 257 55.52 94.18 18.05
CA ILE A 257 56.89 94.19 18.56
C ILE A 257 57.79 95.04 17.66
N ASP A 258 57.71 94.87 16.34
CA ASP A 258 58.49 95.65 15.38
C ASP A 258 58.13 97.14 15.43
N THR A 259 56.85 97.48 15.55
CA THR A 259 56.44 98.89 15.71
C THR A 259 56.89 99.50 17.02
N ASP A 260 56.91 98.72 18.11
CA ASP A 260 57.39 99.19 19.41
C ASP A 260 58.92 99.41 19.36
N ALA A 261 59.66 98.48 18.73
CA ALA A 261 61.09 98.64 18.46
C ALA A 261 61.40 99.88 17.59
N LEU A 262 60.66 100.12 16.50
CA LEU A 262 60.78 101.34 15.70
C LEU A 262 60.43 102.61 16.49
N THR A 263 59.46 102.52 17.40
CA THR A 263 59.08 103.63 18.26
C THR A 263 60.17 103.95 19.27
N ASP A 264 60.83 102.92 19.82
CA ASP A 264 61.98 103.04 20.70
C ASP A 264 63.18 103.65 19.95
N GLU A 265 63.49 103.19 18.74
CA GLU A 265 64.52 103.80 17.88
C GLU A 265 64.22 105.28 17.59
N LEU A 266 62.95 105.62 17.31
CA LEU A 266 62.55 107.00 17.08
C LEU A 266 62.65 107.86 18.34
N ARG A 267 62.39 107.30 19.53
CA ARG A 267 62.67 107.98 20.81
C ARG A 267 64.17 108.20 21.01
N GLN A 268 64.99 107.20 20.72
CA GLN A 268 66.44 107.31 20.81
C GLN A 268 66.99 108.38 19.87
N LEU A 269 66.52 108.40 18.61
CA LEU A 269 66.90 109.42 17.62
C LEU A 269 66.47 110.84 18.07
N LYS A 270 65.32 110.99 18.73
CA LYS A 270 64.90 112.27 19.32
C LYS A 270 65.82 112.69 20.47
N LEU A 271 66.22 111.76 21.34
CA LEU A 271 67.18 112.03 22.41
C LEU A 271 68.53 112.46 21.82
N ASP A 272 69.01 111.74 20.82
CA ASP A 272 70.26 112.05 20.12
C ASP A 272 70.17 113.42 19.42
N TYR A 273 69.05 113.73 18.75
CA TYR A 273 68.81 115.04 18.14
C TYR A 273 68.82 116.16 19.18
N HIS A 274 68.17 115.97 20.33
CA HIS A 274 68.22 116.93 21.43
C HIS A 274 69.62 117.09 22.02
N ALA A 275 70.38 116.01 22.18
CA ALA A 275 71.76 116.04 22.63
C ALA A 275 72.67 116.78 21.61
N LEU A 276 72.45 116.57 20.31
CA LEU A 276 73.18 117.23 19.23
C LEU A 276 72.81 118.72 19.14
N GLN A 277 71.55 119.08 19.40
CA GLN A 277 71.10 120.46 19.51
C GLN A 277 71.74 121.16 20.73
N GLN A 278 71.85 120.47 21.87
CA GLN A 278 72.58 120.98 23.03
C GLN A 278 74.07 121.14 22.73
N ALA A 279 74.70 120.18 22.06
CA ALA A 279 76.10 120.28 21.62
C ALA A 279 76.31 121.44 20.61
N TYR A 280 75.35 121.68 19.71
CA TYR A 280 75.37 122.81 18.79
C TYR A 280 75.20 124.15 19.52
N GLN A 281 74.32 124.23 20.53
CA GLN A 281 74.20 125.41 21.40
C GLN A 281 75.48 125.64 22.23
N GLN A 282 76.14 124.58 22.70
CA GLN A 282 77.43 124.68 23.37
C GLN A 282 78.55 125.15 22.44
N LEU A 283 78.52 124.77 21.15
CA LEU A 283 79.40 125.28 20.11
C LEU A 283 79.12 126.74 19.73
N GLN A 284 77.87 127.19 19.78
CA GLN A 284 77.51 128.61 19.64
C GLN A 284 77.85 129.45 20.89
N ALA A 285 77.89 128.83 22.07
CA ALA A 285 78.36 129.44 23.31
C ALA A 285 79.89 129.33 23.50
N ALA A 286 80.59 128.61 22.62
CA ALA A 286 82.04 128.59 22.58
C ALA A 286 82.56 129.84 21.84
N PRO A 287 83.49 130.60 22.43
CA PRO A 287 83.86 131.91 21.96
C PRO A 287 84.59 131.84 20.62
N SER A 288 84.16 132.67 19.67
CA SER A 288 85.08 133.23 18.68
C SER A 288 86.19 133.95 19.45
N ASN A 289 87.37 133.33 19.51
CA ASN A 289 88.61 134.01 19.82
C ASN A 289 88.86 135.06 18.74
N SER A 290 88.43 136.29 19.04
CA SER A 290 89.02 137.56 18.63
C SER A 290 88.41 138.66 19.47
#